data_AF-A0A257SMW7-F1
#
_entry.id   AF-A0A257SMW7-F1
#
_cell.length_a   1.000
_cell.length_b   1.000
_cell.length_c   1.000
_cell.angle_alpha   90.00
_cell.angle_beta   90.00
_cell.angle_gamma   90.00
#
_symmetry.space_group_name_H-M   'P 1'
#
loop_
_entity.id
_entity.type
_entity.pdbx_description
1 polymer ?
#
loop_
_entity_poly.entity_id
_entity_poly.type
_entity_poly.pdbx_seq_one_letter_code
_entity_poly.pdbx_strand_id
1 'polypeptide(L)'
;GQEIDSIRRALILLGRQPLQRWLTLLLFASQGGRKSPLLVIAATRARLAEMLRERSTLLESHPLALHRSFLVGMLSLLDAYLEQPMAGLLDELRLCPEMRAAIMEHQGEDGILLQIIEAVERGEIDVVRDRAASLGFTIADITRISLESMAWAASLE
;
A
#
# COMPACT_ATOMS: atom_id res chain seq x y z
N GLY A 1 -21.65 16.21 11.04
CA GLY A 1 -21.46 15.50 9.76
C GLY A 1 -20.62 16.23 8.71
N GLN A 2 -20.00 17.37 9.02
CA GLN A 2 -19.10 18.09 8.10
C GLN A 2 -17.61 18.07 8.51
N GLU A 3 -17.29 17.69 9.75
CA GLU A 3 -15.92 17.68 10.29
C GLU A 3 -15.04 16.52 9.80
N ILE A 4 -15.62 15.40 9.38
CA ILE A 4 -14.83 14.23 8.95
C ILE A 4 -14.30 14.44 7.52
N ASP A 5 -15.05 15.17 6.69
CA ASP A 5 -14.67 15.48 5.31
C ASP A 5 -13.59 16.57 5.24
N SER A 6 -13.50 17.43 6.25
CA SER A 6 -12.43 18.44 6.38
C SER A 6 -11.10 17.82 6.77
N ILE A 7 -11.07 16.72 7.54
CA ILE A 7 -9.84 15.97 7.84
C ILE A 7 -9.34 15.24 6.60
N ARG A 8 -10.25 14.60 5.83
CA ARG A 8 -9.91 13.92 4.57
C ARG A 8 -9.36 14.93 3.54
N ARG A 9 -9.95 16.13 3.44
CA ARG A 9 -9.44 17.23 2.61
C ARG A 9 -8.15 17.88 3.15
N ALA A 10 -7.97 17.96 4.47
CA ALA A 10 -6.74 18.48 5.07
C ALA A 10 -5.54 17.55 4.87
N LEU A 11 -5.76 16.23 4.83
CA LEU A 11 -4.75 15.23 4.50
C LEU A 11 -4.27 15.33 3.04
N ILE A 12 -5.13 15.79 2.14
CA ILE A 12 -4.86 15.97 0.70
C ILE A 12 -4.00 17.22 0.41
N LEU A 13 -4.07 18.24 1.27
CA LEU A 13 -3.38 19.53 1.09
C LEU A 13 -1.92 19.57 1.57
N LEU A 14 -1.44 18.55 2.30
CA LEU A 14 -0.20 18.64 3.10
C LEU A 14 1.07 18.00 2.48
N GLY A 15 1.06 17.65 1.19
CA GLY A 15 2.26 17.07 0.55
C GLY A 15 2.77 15.82 1.28
N ARG A 16 4.07 15.50 1.22
CA ARG A 16 4.73 14.27 1.72
C ARG A 16 4.52 13.89 3.21
N GLN A 17 3.75 14.63 4.01
CA GLN A 17 3.64 14.46 5.47
C GLN A 17 2.63 13.40 6.01
N PRO A 18 1.51 13.06 5.35
CA PRO A 18 0.58 12.03 5.85
C PRO A 18 1.26 10.67 5.99
N LEU A 19 2.23 10.40 5.11
CA LEU A 19 3.03 9.19 5.05
C LEU A 19 3.84 8.98 6.33
N GLN A 20 4.57 10.02 6.75
CA GLN A 20 5.32 10.01 8.01
C GLN A 20 4.40 9.81 9.21
N ARG A 21 3.23 10.46 9.23
CA ARG A 21 2.34 10.39 10.39
C ARG A 21 1.77 8.98 10.62
N TRP A 22 1.35 8.29 9.56
CA TRP A 22 0.90 6.90 9.65
C TRP A 22 2.04 5.94 9.96
N LEU A 23 3.22 6.15 9.36
CA LEU A 23 4.43 5.39 9.71
C LEU A 23 4.79 5.58 11.19
N THR A 24 4.74 6.81 11.69
CA THR A 24 5.03 7.17 13.07
C THR A 24 4.03 6.51 14.03
N LEU A 25 2.73 6.54 13.73
CA LEU A 25 1.73 5.87 14.56
C LEU A 25 1.93 4.34 14.61
N LEU A 26 2.27 3.73 13.49
CA LEU A 26 2.58 2.30 13.43
C LEU A 26 3.90 1.95 14.16
N LEU A 27 4.93 2.78 14.03
CA LEU A 27 6.19 2.65 14.75
C LEU A 27 5.99 2.80 16.27
N PHE A 28 5.16 3.75 16.72
CA PHE A 28 4.83 3.92 18.14
C PHE A 28 3.94 2.80 18.69
N ALA A 29 3.11 2.18 17.85
CA ALA A 29 2.36 0.97 18.22
C ALA A 29 3.28 -0.25 18.41
N SER A 30 4.52 -0.23 17.90
CA SER A 30 5.47 -1.31 18.12
C SER A 30 6.07 -1.18 19.53
N GLN A 31 5.62 -2.05 20.45
CA GLN A 31 6.21 -2.10 21.79
C GLN A 31 7.69 -2.51 21.69
N GLY A 32 8.61 -1.67 22.17
CA GLY A 32 9.98 -2.09 22.48
C GLY A 32 11.13 -1.55 21.61
N GLY A 33 10.94 -0.50 20.82
CA GLY A 33 12.06 0.28 20.24
C GLY A 33 12.88 -0.42 19.14
N ARG A 34 12.47 -1.61 18.69
CA ARG A 34 12.95 -2.25 17.45
C ARG A 34 11.87 -2.17 16.39
N LYS A 35 12.22 -1.75 15.17
CA LYS A 35 11.31 -1.77 14.02
C LYS A 35 10.86 -3.21 13.80
N SER A 36 9.56 -3.46 13.94
CA SER A 36 8.99 -4.77 13.65
C SER A 36 9.27 -5.09 12.17
N PRO A 37 9.79 -6.30 11.84
CA PRO A 37 9.93 -6.73 10.45
C PRO A 37 8.65 -6.56 9.63
N LEU A 38 7.48 -6.72 10.26
CA LEU A 38 6.18 -6.48 9.63
C LEU A 38 6.00 -5.03 9.17
N LEU A 39 6.54 -4.05 9.90
CA LEU A 39 6.48 -2.64 9.51
C LEU A 39 7.35 -2.34 8.29
N VAL A 40 8.51 -3.02 8.17
CA VAL A 40 9.36 -2.90 6.98
C VAL A 40 8.66 -3.51 5.76
N ILE A 41 7.98 -4.65 5.92
CA ILE A 41 7.19 -5.26 4.85
C ILE A 41 6.01 -4.35 4.48
N ALA A 42 5.25 -3.83 5.45
CA ALA A 42 4.15 -2.91 5.19
C ALA A 42 4.63 -1.63 4.46
N ALA A 43 5.76 -1.06 4.86
CA ALA A 43 6.37 0.08 4.17
C ALA A 43 6.81 -0.27 2.74
N THR A 44 7.35 -1.48 2.54
CA THR A 44 7.71 -2.00 1.22
C THR A 44 6.47 -2.12 0.33
N ARG A 45 5.40 -2.76 0.83
CA ARG A 45 4.12 -2.90 0.09
C ARG A 45 3.53 -1.54 -0.28
N ALA A 46 3.56 -0.60 0.66
CA ALA A 46 3.06 0.76 0.44
C ALA A 46 3.82 1.46 -0.70
N ARG A 47 5.15 1.43 -0.65
CA ARG A 47 5.99 2.04 -1.67
C ARG A 47 5.87 1.34 -3.02
N LEU A 48 5.81 0.02 -3.02
CA LEU A 48 5.65 -0.78 -4.22
C LEU A 48 4.31 -0.47 -4.92
N ALA A 49 3.21 -0.40 -4.17
CA ALA A 49 1.90 -0.05 -4.72
C ALA A 49 1.89 1.35 -5.35
N GLU A 50 2.45 2.34 -4.66
CA GLU A 50 2.58 3.71 -5.17
C GLU A 50 3.40 3.75 -6.48
N MET A 51 4.56 3.09 -6.50
CA MET A 51 5.45 3.12 -7.65
C MET A 51 4.92 2.31 -8.84
N LEU A 52 4.22 1.20 -8.60
CA LEU A 52 3.54 0.47 -9.67
C LEU A 52 2.45 1.32 -10.30
N ARG A 53 1.68 2.09 -9.53
CA ARG A 53 0.73 3.04 -10.12
C ARG A 53 1.45 4.16 -10.87
N GLU A 54 2.44 4.79 -10.25
CA GLU A 54 3.21 5.90 -10.83
C GLU A 54 3.82 5.54 -12.19
N ARG A 55 4.31 4.31 -12.32
CA ARG A 55 5.05 3.85 -13.50
C ARG A 55 4.20 3.09 -14.51
N SER A 56 2.93 2.81 -14.20
CA SER A 56 2.04 2.13 -15.14
C SER A 56 1.65 3.08 -16.24
N THR A 57 1.68 2.60 -17.48
CA THR A 57 1.22 3.36 -18.65
C THR A 57 -0.29 3.30 -18.83
N LEU A 58 -0.99 2.47 -18.04
CA LEU A 58 -2.41 2.18 -18.16
C LEU A 58 -3.24 2.72 -16.99
N LEU A 59 -2.60 3.22 -15.93
CA LEU A 59 -3.26 3.76 -14.74
C LEU A 59 -3.07 5.27 -14.65
N GLU A 60 -4.07 5.95 -14.08
CA GLU A 60 -3.92 7.35 -13.70
C GLU A 60 -2.97 7.50 -12.50
N SER A 61 -2.02 8.42 -12.63
CA SER A 61 -0.96 8.70 -11.64
C SER A 61 -1.11 10.06 -10.95
N HIS A 62 -2.34 10.60 -10.89
CA HIS A 62 -2.59 11.84 -10.16
C HIS A 62 -2.34 11.66 -8.64
N PRO A 63 -2.00 12.72 -7.89
CA PRO A 63 -1.53 12.60 -6.50
C PRO A 63 -2.45 11.80 -5.56
N LEU A 64 -3.77 11.97 -5.71
CA LEU A 64 -4.76 11.21 -4.91
C LEU A 64 -4.72 9.69 -5.18
N ALA A 65 -4.50 9.27 -6.43
CA ALA A 65 -4.46 7.86 -6.78
C ALA A 65 -3.18 7.21 -6.26
N LEU A 66 -2.03 7.90 -6.39
CA LEU A 66 -0.75 7.47 -5.81
C LEU A 66 -0.87 7.29 -4.29
N HIS A 67 -1.44 8.28 -3.61
CA HIS A 67 -1.66 8.22 -2.17
C HIS A 67 -2.59 7.07 -1.77
N ARG A 68 -3.65 6.82 -2.55
CA ARG A 68 -4.58 5.70 -2.32
C ARG A 68 -3.88 4.35 -2.46
N SER A 69 -3.11 4.13 -3.54
CA SER A 69 -2.35 2.87 -3.72
C SER A 69 -1.34 2.66 -2.60
N PHE A 70 -0.65 3.73 -2.18
CA PHE A 70 0.26 3.67 -1.02
C PHE A 70 -0.45 3.16 0.24
N LEU A 71 -1.60 3.76 0.59
CA LEU A 71 -2.36 3.35 1.77
C LEU A 71 -2.91 1.93 1.64
N VAL A 72 -3.37 1.52 0.46
CA VAL A 72 -3.82 0.14 0.21
C VAL A 72 -2.68 -0.85 0.48
N GLY A 73 -1.49 -0.59 -0.07
CA GLY A 73 -0.31 -1.43 0.17
C GLY A 73 0.05 -1.52 1.66
N MET A 74 0.06 -0.39 2.37
CA MET A 74 0.37 -0.34 3.80
C MET A 74 -0.64 -1.11 4.66
N LEU A 75 -1.94 -0.89 4.42
CA LEU A 75 -3.02 -1.43 5.25
C LEU A 75 -3.32 -2.90 4.94
N SER A 76 -2.83 -3.44 3.82
CA SER A 76 -2.99 -4.84 3.44
C SER A 76 -2.35 -5.86 4.40
N LEU A 77 -1.55 -5.42 5.37
CA LEU A 77 -0.91 -6.26 6.40
C LEU A 77 -1.37 -5.92 7.83
N LEU A 78 -2.41 -5.10 7.97
CA LEU A 78 -2.81 -4.59 9.27
C LEU A 78 -3.35 -5.69 10.20
N ASP A 79 -4.02 -6.69 9.65
CA ASP A 79 -4.52 -7.87 10.38
C ASP A 79 -3.38 -8.71 10.98
N ALA A 80 -2.31 -8.94 10.22
CA ALA A 80 -1.12 -9.63 10.69
C ALA A 80 -0.39 -8.85 11.80
N TYR A 81 -0.51 -7.52 11.81
CA TYR A 81 0.11 -6.67 12.82
C TYR A 81 -0.72 -6.57 14.12
N LEU A 82 -2.04 -6.45 14.00
CA LEU A 82 -2.95 -6.25 15.13
C LEU A 82 -3.56 -7.55 15.68
N GLU A 83 -3.30 -8.69 15.02
CA GLU A 83 -3.86 -10.00 15.38
C GLU A 83 -5.41 -9.99 15.46
N GLN A 84 -6.02 -9.22 14.56
CA GLN A 84 -7.48 -8.99 14.50
C GLN A 84 -8.01 -9.23 13.09
N PRO A 85 -9.30 -9.61 12.92
CA PRO A 85 -9.88 -9.80 11.61
C PRO A 85 -9.84 -8.52 10.77
N MET A 86 -9.28 -8.59 9.56
CA MET A 86 -9.13 -7.44 8.64
C MET A 86 -10.44 -6.66 8.47
N ALA A 87 -11.57 -7.36 8.29
CA ALA A 87 -12.87 -6.73 8.09
C ALA A 87 -13.24 -5.73 9.21
N GLY A 88 -12.98 -6.09 10.48
CA GLY A 88 -13.25 -5.23 11.63
C GLY A 88 -12.31 -4.02 11.67
N LEU A 89 -11.03 -4.23 11.36
CA LEU A 89 -10.03 -3.16 11.30
C LEU A 89 -10.38 -2.11 10.24
N LEU A 90 -10.83 -2.54 9.06
CA LEU A 90 -11.21 -1.61 7.99
C LEU A 90 -12.51 -0.85 8.31
N ASP A 91 -13.44 -1.45 9.06
CA ASP A 91 -14.67 -0.80 9.54
C ASP A 91 -14.34 0.32 10.53
N GLU A 92 -13.42 0.08 11.47
CA GLU A 92 -12.95 1.08 12.44
C GLU A 92 -12.25 2.27 11.75
N LEU A 93 -11.42 2.00 10.73
CA LEU A 93 -10.73 3.02 9.95
C LEU A 93 -11.63 3.83 9.02
N ARG A 94 -12.88 3.39 8.80
CA ARG A 94 -13.85 4.05 7.89
C ARG A 94 -13.25 4.35 6.52
N LEU A 95 -12.59 3.34 5.94
CA LEU A 95 -12.01 3.45 4.60
C LEU A 95 -13.11 3.66 3.55
N CYS A 96 -12.74 4.28 2.43
CA CYS A 96 -13.68 4.39 1.32
C CYS A 96 -13.93 2.99 0.71
N PRO A 97 -15.11 2.79 0.07
CA PRO A 97 -15.48 1.49 -0.49
C PRO A 97 -14.44 0.91 -1.44
N GLU A 98 -13.78 1.77 -2.22
CA GLU A 98 -12.77 1.37 -3.21
C GLU A 98 -11.53 0.76 -2.54
N MET A 99 -11.03 1.38 -1.46
CA MET A 99 -9.90 0.83 -0.71
C MET A 99 -10.27 -0.47 0.02
N ARG A 100 -11.49 -0.53 0.56
CA ARG A 100 -11.98 -1.76 1.20
C ARG A 100 -12.05 -2.90 0.19
N ALA A 101 -12.64 -2.67 -0.97
CA ALA A 101 -12.76 -3.68 -2.03
C ALA A 101 -11.38 -4.12 -2.55
N ALA A 102 -10.41 -3.20 -2.65
CA ALA A 102 -9.05 -3.54 -3.02
C ALA A 102 -8.35 -4.44 -1.98
N ILE A 103 -8.52 -4.18 -0.69
CA ILE A 103 -7.86 -4.93 0.39
C ILE A 103 -8.56 -6.28 0.66
N MET A 104 -9.90 -6.29 0.69
CA MET A 104 -10.67 -7.48 1.08
C MET A 104 -10.92 -8.45 -0.07
N GLU A 105 -11.09 -7.92 -1.28
CA GLU A 105 -11.61 -8.68 -2.42
C GLU A 105 -10.67 -8.61 -3.64
N HIS A 106 -9.54 -7.90 -3.51
CA HIS A 106 -8.58 -7.63 -4.58
C HIS A 106 -9.23 -7.04 -5.84
N GLN A 107 -10.27 -6.22 -5.66
CA GLN A 107 -11.01 -5.59 -6.75
C GLN A 107 -10.48 -4.20 -7.13
N GLY A 108 -10.75 -3.83 -8.38
CA GLY A 108 -10.32 -2.55 -8.95
C GLY A 108 -8.81 -2.50 -9.19
N GLU A 109 -8.35 -1.33 -9.64
CA GLU A 109 -6.95 -1.12 -10.01
C GLU A 109 -5.99 -1.38 -8.83
N ASP A 110 -6.32 -0.89 -7.63
CA ASP A 110 -5.47 -1.09 -6.45
C ASP A 110 -5.50 -2.53 -5.94
N GLY A 111 -6.58 -3.27 -6.21
CA GLY A 111 -6.65 -4.70 -5.96
C GLY A 111 -5.73 -5.50 -6.89
N ILE A 112 -5.61 -5.11 -8.17
CA ILE A 112 -4.65 -5.71 -9.11
C ILE A 112 -3.21 -5.40 -8.67
N LEU A 113 -2.93 -4.17 -8.25
CA LEU A 113 -1.62 -3.80 -7.68
C LEU A 113 -1.29 -4.68 -6.47
N LEU A 114 -2.25 -4.90 -5.57
CA LEU A 114 -2.06 -5.75 -4.40
C LEU A 114 -1.82 -7.22 -4.77
N GLN A 115 -2.51 -7.75 -5.77
CA GLN A 115 -2.25 -9.10 -6.29
C GLN A 115 -0.82 -9.25 -6.80
N ILE A 116 -0.29 -8.26 -7.52
CA ILE A 116 1.10 -8.28 -8.00
C ILE A 116 2.07 -8.30 -6.82
N ILE A 117 1.85 -7.42 -5.83
CA ILE A 117 2.68 -7.32 -4.63
C ILE A 117 2.75 -8.65 -3.88
N GLU A 118 1.59 -9.25 -3.61
CA GLU A 118 1.52 -10.52 -2.90
C GLU A 118 2.14 -11.68 -3.71
N ALA A 119 1.93 -11.70 -5.03
CA ALA A 119 2.52 -12.71 -5.90
C ALA A 119 4.06 -12.60 -5.95
N VAL A 120 4.61 -11.38 -5.93
CA VAL A 120 6.07 -11.16 -5.82
C VAL A 120 6.60 -11.74 -4.51
N GLU A 121 5.92 -11.50 -3.39
CA GLU A 121 6.32 -12.01 -2.07
C GLU A 121 6.25 -13.54 -1.98
N ARG A 122 5.26 -14.17 -2.64
CA ARG A 122 5.10 -15.62 -2.70
C ARG A 122 5.97 -16.30 -3.77
N GLY A 123 6.65 -15.53 -4.63
CA GLY A 123 7.43 -16.07 -5.74
C GLY A 123 6.57 -16.66 -6.87
N GLU A 124 5.32 -16.24 -7.00
CA GLU A 124 4.36 -16.73 -7.99
C GLU A 124 4.57 -16.04 -9.35
N ILE A 125 5.65 -16.41 -10.05
CA ILE A 125 6.11 -15.71 -11.28
C ILE A 125 5.03 -15.66 -12.37
N ASP A 126 4.24 -16.71 -12.54
CA ASP A 126 3.19 -16.75 -13.56
C ASP A 126 2.05 -15.76 -13.24
N VAL A 127 1.65 -15.66 -11.97
CA VAL A 127 0.66 -14.67 -11.52
C VAL A 127 1.19 -13.25 -11.68
N VAL A 128 2.46 -13.02 -11.32
CA VAL A 128 3.12 -11.73 -11.54
C VAL A 128 3.10 -11.38 -13.02
N ARG A 129 3.46 -12.30 -13.90
CA ARG A 129 3.47 -12.07 -15.37
C ARG A 129 2.10 -11.66 -15.89
N ASP A 130 1.07 -12.42 -15.54
CA ASP A 130 -0.28 -12.22 -16.05
C ASP A 130 -0.88 -10.90 -15.56
N ARG A 131 -0.73 -10.60 -14.26
CA ARG A 131 -1.25 -9.37 -13.68
C ARG A 131 -0.45 -8.15 -14.10
N ALA A 132 0.89 -8.22 -14.11
CA ALA A 132 1.74 -7.13 -14.56
C ALA A 132 1.46 -6.72 -16.01
N ALA A 133 1.22 -7.69 -16.90
CA ALA A 133 0.88 -7.41 -18.29
C ALA A 133 -0.40 -6.57 -18.43
N SER A 134 -1.40 -6.80 -17.58
CA SER A 134 -2.64 -6.02 -17.55
C SER A 134 -2.45 -4.55 -17.15
N LEU A 135 -1.30 -4.21 -16.56
CA LEU A 135 -0.90 -2.85 -16.16
C LEU A 135 0.24 -2.29 -17.02
N GLY A 136 0.60 -2.97 -18.11
CA GLY A 136 1.64 -2.52 -19.04
C GLY A 136 3.07 -2.74 -18.53
N PHE A 137 3.29 -3.71 -17.63
CA PHE A 137 4.60 -4.03 -17.08
C PHE A 137 5.13 -5.39 -17.57
N THR A 138 6.46 -5.47 -17.68
CA THR A 138 7.17 -6.74 -17.81
C THR A 138 7.58 -7.27 -16.43
N ILE A 139 7.97 -8.55 -16.34
CA ILE A 139 8.58 -9.10 -15.11
C ILE A 139 9.82 -8.29 -14.71
N ALA A 140 10.64 -7.85 -15.67
CA ALA A 140 11.83 -7.06 -15.39
C ALA A 140 11.48 -5.71 -14.73
N ASP A 141 10.38 -5.08 -15.15
CA ASP A 141 9.88 -3.86 -14.50
C ASP A 141 9.45 -4.13 -13.07
N ILE A 142 8.66 -5.19 -12.85
CA ILE A 142 8.19 -5.56 -11.51
C ILE A 142 9.38 -5.82 -10.58
N THR A 143 10.36 -6.62 -11.02
CA THR A 143 11.57 -6.91 -10.25
C THR A 143 12.33 -5.63 -9.88
N ARG A 144 12.53 -4.74 -10.84
CA ARG A 144 13.23 -3.46 -10.61
C ARG A 144 12.48 -2.57 -9.62
N ILE A 145 11.17 -2.41 -9.79
CA ILE A 145 10.33 -1.59 -8.90
C ILE A 145 10.31 -2.20 -7.49
N SER A 146 10.23 -3.53 -7.38
CA SER A 146 10.25 -4.25 -6.11
C SER A 146 11.56 -4.04 -5.34
N LEU A 147 12.70 -4.19 -6.01
CA LEU A 147 14.02 -3.94 -5.41
C LEU A 147 14.18 -2.49 -4.94
N GLU A 148 13.74 -1.52 -5.74
CA GLU A 148 13.79 -0.10 -5.36
C GLU A 148 12.89 0.20 -4.15
N SER A 149 11.71 -0.42 -4.09
CA SER A 149 10.77 -0.27 -2.96
C SER A 149 11.34 -0.86 -1.67
N MET A 150 11.98 -2.04 -1.75
CA MET A 150 12.65 -2.68 -0.61
C MET A 150 13.84 -1.84 -0.13
N ALA A 151 14.66 -1.32 -1.05
CA ALA A 151 15.80 -0.46 -0.71
C ALA A 151 15.33 0.83 -0.02
N TRP A 152 14.25 1.44 -0.51
CA TRP A 152 13.65 2.60 0.14
C TRP A 152 13.15 2.27 1.55
N ALA A 153 12.42 1.17 1.72
CA ALA A 153 11.90 0.77 3.03
C ALA A 153 13.03 0.48 4.03
N ALA A 154 14.12 -0.14 3.58
CA ALA A 154 15.32 -0.35 4.38
C ALA A 154 16.02 0.97 4.76
N SER A 155 16.00 1.99 3.88
CA SER A 155 16.59 3.31 4.18
C SER A 155 15.83 4.13 5.22
N LEU A 156 14.62 3.70 5.59
CA LEU A 156 13.86 4.36 6.65
C LEU A 156 14.45 4.12 8.04
N GLU A 157 15.51 3.30 8.16
CA GLU A 157 16.39 3.06 9.33
C GLU A 157 16.78 4.31 10.10
#